data_AF-A0AA92WKT8-F1
#
_entry.id   AF-A0AA92WKT8-F1
#
_cell.length_a   1.000
_cell.length_b   1.000
_cell.length_c   1.000
_cell.angle_alpha   90.00
_cell.angle_beta   90.00
_cell.angle_gamma   90.00
#
_symmetry.space_group_name_H-M   'P 1'
#
loop_
_entity.id
_entity.type
_entity.pdbx_description
1 polymer ?
#
loop_
_entity_poly.entity_id
_entity_poly.type
_entity_poly.pdbx_seq_one_letter_code
_entity_poly.pdbx_strand_id
1 'polypeptide(L)'
;MMKKSRNRRRRTAKLITKDISKCKYFINIGKKMNAHKVELKFQRYYNTMGSVVFIDDAPHKQTIIRWYDHRYYALRYGAKEVEPYKMTLAKWKTINND
;
A
#
# COMPACT_ATOMS: atom_id res chain seq x y z
N MET A 1 -29.65 -28.44 -18.74
CA MET A 1 -28.18 -28.26 -18.86
C MET A 1 -27.84 -26.79 -18.57
N MET A 2 -27.57 -26.43 -17.30
CA MET A 2 -27.32 -25.02 -16.93
C MET A 2 -25.84 -24.66 -17.08
N LYS A 3 -25.56 -23.70 -17.98
CA LYS A 3 -24.28 -22.99 -18.11
C LYS A 3 -23.92 -22.34 -16.77
N LYS A 4 -23.01 -22.95 -15.99
CA LYS A 4 -22.38 -22.26 -14.86
C LYS A 4 -21.39 -21.25 -15.44
N SER A 5 -21.80 -19.99 -15.53
CA SER A 5 -20.89 -18.91 -15.91
C SER A 5 -19.70 -18.94 -14.96
N ARG A 6 -18.51 -19.15 -15.53
CA ARG A 6 -17.23 -19.03 -14.83
C ARG A 6 -16.99 -17.55 -14.51
N ASN A 7 -17.81 -16.96 -13.63
CA ASN A 7 -17.46 -15.72 -12.96
C ASN A 7 -16.37 -16.05 -11.92
N ARG A 8 -15.18 -16.33 -12.45
CA ARG A 8 -13.92 -16.38 -11.72
C ARG A 8 -13.67 -14.94 -11.27
N ARG A 9 -14.35 -14.51 -10.21
CA ARG A 9 -14.16 -13.23 -9.53
C ARG A 9 -12.65 -13.12 -9.34
N ARG A 10 -11.96 -12.32 -10.15
CA ARG A 10 -10.52 -12.12 -10.03
C ARG A 10 -10.32 -11.71 -8.57
N ARG A 11 -9.71 -12.58 -7.76
CA ARG A 11 -9.30 -12.24 -6.41
C ARG A 11 -8.15 -11.24 -6.57
N THR A 12 -8.46 -10.01 -6.94
CA THR A 12 -7.51 -8.91 -6.82
C THR A 12 -7.13 -8.89 -5.35
N ALA A 13 -5.86 -9.14 -5.02
CA ALA A 13 -5.46 -9.14 -3.61
C ALA A 13 -5.71 -7.72 -3.06
N LYS A 14 -6.64 -7.64 -2.12
CA LYS A 14 -6.99 -6.42 -1.41
C LYS A 14 -6.44 -6.56 0.00
N LEU A 15 -5.93 -5.45 0.55
CA LEU A 15 -5.63 -5.39 1.98
C LEU A 15 -6.95 -5.46 2.74
N ILE A 16 -6.98 -6.23 3.83
CA ILE A 16 -8.16 -6.31 4.69
C ILE A 16 -8.18 -5.13 5.66
N THR A 17 -9.34 -4.84 6.27
CA THR A 17 -9.51 -3.73 7.23
C THR A 17 -8.48 -3.74 8.36
N LYS A 18 -8.08 -4.93 8.83
CA LYS A 18 -7.04 -5.10 9.86
C LYS A 18 -5.67 -4.61 9.38
N ASP A 19 -5.30 -4.89 8.13
CA ASP A 19 -4.05 -4.42 7.55
C ASP A 19 -4.09 -2.91 7.38
N ILE A 20 -5.21 -2.37 6.90
CA ILE A 20 -5.41 -0.92 6.71
C ILE A 20 -5.30 -0.17 8.05
N SER A 21 -5.87 -0.72 9.13
CA SER A 21 -5.74 -0.15 10.48
C SER A 21 -4.28 -0.07 10.92
N LYS A 22 -3.49 -1.14 10.69
CA LYS A 22 -2.04 -1.12 10.95
C LYS A 22 -1.32 -0.11 10.07
N CYS A 23 -1.63 -0.02 8.78
CA CYS A 23 -1.05 0.99 7.90
C CYS A 23 -1.29 2.40 8.45
N LYS A 24 -2.54 2.73 8.82
CA LYS A 24 -2.90 4.03 9.42
C LYS A 24 -2.08 4.34 10.67
N TYR A 25 -1.86 3.35 11.54
CA TYR A 25 -1.03 3.52 12.72
C TYR A 25 0.39 3.98 12.37
N PHE A 26 1.07 3.28 11.46
CA PHE A 26 2.44 3.63 11.07
C PHE A 26 2.53 4.92 10.26
N ILE A 27 1.54 5.20 9.40
CA ILE A 27 1.42 6.47 8.69
C ILE A 27 1.32 7.64 9.68
N ASN A 28 0.50 7.49 10.72
CA ASN A 28 0.33 8.52 11.74
C ASN A 28 1.62 8.76 12.55
N ILE A 29 2.39 7.70 12.83
CA ILE A 29 3.73 7.84 13.44
C ILE A 29 4.64 8.65 12.52
N GLY A 30 4.72 8.29 11.23
CA GLY A 30 5.51 9.02 10.25
C GLY A 30 5.15 10.49 10.18
N LYS A 31 3.84 10.81 10.10
CA LYS A 31 3.35 12.19 10.09
C LYS A 31 3.71 12.97 11.35
N LYS A 32 3.62 12.36 12.53
CA LYS A 32 4.06 12.99 13.79
C LYS A 32 5.55 13.33 13.81
N MET A 33 6.36 12.57 13.07
CA MET A 33 7.80 12.79 12.91
C MET A 33 8.14 13.68 11.70
N ASN A 34 7.14 14.21 11.00
CA ASN A 34 7.31 14.93 9.73
C ASN A 34 8.11 14.11 8.68
N ALA A 35 7.97 12.78 8.70
CA ALA A 35 8.67 11.89 7.79
C ALA A 35 7.92 11.79 6.45
N HIS A 36 8.63 12.09 5.36
CA HIS A 36 8.12 11.89 3.99
C HIS A 36 7.91 10.41 3.64
N LYS A 37 8.75 9.53 4.21
CA LYS A 37 8.76 8.09 3.94
C LYS A 37 8.99 7.31 5.23
N VAL A 38 8.18 6.28 5.45
CA VAL A 38 8.33 5.30 6.53
C VAL A 38 8.47 3.92 5.91
N GLU A 39 9.52 3.18 6.29
CA GLU A 39 9.74 1.81 5.86
C GLU A 39 9.81 0.87 7.07
N LEU A 40 8.97 -0.16 7.05
CA LEU A 40 8.99 -1.26 8.00
C LEU A 40 9.65 -2.47 7.36
N LYS A 41 10.76 -2.94 7.93
CA LYS A 41 11.43 -4.18 7.52
C LYS A 41 11.13 -5.27 8.54
N PHE A 42 10.85 -6.48 8.07
CA PHE A 42 10.52 -7.61 8.93
C PHE A 42 10.94 -8.93 8.30
N GLN A 43 11.32 -9.88 9.14
CA GLN A 43 11.60 -11.25 8.72
C GLN A 43 10.28 -11.98 8.48
N ARG A 44 10.19 -12.61 7.32
CA ARG A 44 9.12 -13.52 6.96
C ARG A 44 9.61 -14.95 7.14
N TYR A 45 8.69 -15.90 7.00
CA TYR A 45 9.02 -17.32 6.97
C TYR A 45 10.18 -17.60 5.99
N TYR A 46 11.03 -18.57 6.36
CA TYR A 46 12.22 -18.97 5.59
C TYR A 46 13.30 -17.88 5.42
N ASN A 47 13.51 -17.03 6.44
CA ASN A 47 14.55 -16.00 6.46
C ASN A 47 14.48 -14.97 5.31
N THR A 48 13.32 -14.83 4.68
CA THR A 48 13.13 -13.82 3.64
C THR A 48 12.82 -12.46 4.28
N MET A 49 13.46 -11.40 3.81
CA MET A 49 13.20 -10.04 4.28
C MET A 49 12.01 -9.43 3.53
N GLY A 50 10.96 -9.04 4.26
CA GLY A 50 9.85 -8.25 3.76
C GLY A 50 10.03 -6.77 4.09
N SER A 51 9.50 -5.90 3.23
CA SER A 51 9.36 -4.46 3.54
C SER A 51 7.96 -3.97 3.22
N VAL A 52 7.41 -3.10 4.05
CA VAL A 52 6.25 -2.27 3.71
C VAL A 52 6.68 -0.82 3.78
N VAL A 53 6.36 -0.05 2.74
CA VAL A 53 6.73 1.36 2.63
C VAL A 53 5.48 2.23 2.59
N PHE A 54 5.46 3.29 3.37
CA PHE A 54 4.45 4.34 3.37
C PHE A 54 5.09 5.65 2.92
N ILE A 55 4.48 6.31 1.95
CA ILE A 55 5.01 7.50 1.30
C ILE A 55 3.91 8.54 1.30
N ASP A 56 4.16 9.68 1.93
CA ASP A 56 3.17 10.74 1.97
C ASP A 56 3.12 11.50 0.65
N ASP A 57 2.00 11.37 -0.06
CA ASP A 57 1.75 12.03 -1.35
C ASP A 57 0.79 13.19 -1.11
N ALA A 58 1.29 14.20 -0.40
CA ALA A 58 0.52 15.36 0.04
C ALA A 58 -0.21 16.10 -1.10
N PRO A 59 0.39 16.31 -2.30
CA PRO A 59 -0.29 16.97 -3.42
C PRO A 59 -1.59 16.25 -3.84
N HIS A 60 -1.62 14.92 -3.73
CA HIS A 60 -2.79 14.11 -4.08
C HIS A 60 -3.64 13.73 -2.85
N LYS A 61 -3.34 14.28 -1.67
CA LYS A 61 -4.05 14.03 -0.39
C LYS A 61 -4.19 12.54 -0.07
N GLN A 62 -3.12 11.79 -0.31
CA GLN A 62 -3.11 10.34 -0.11
C GLN A 62 -1.76 9.88 0.44
N THR A 63 -1.75 8.66 0.96
CA THR A 63 -0.52 7.94 1.29
C THR A 63 -0.39 6.76 0.35
N ILE A 64 0.74 6.67 -0.34
CA ILE A 64 1.08 5.54 -1.19
C ILE A 64 1.70 4.46 -0.32
N ILE A 65 1.21 3.24 -0.47
CA ILE A 65 1.63 2.07 0.30
C ILE A 65 2.23 1.06 -0.67
N ARG A 66 3.53 0.77 -0.55
CA ARG A 66 4.15 -0.40 -1.17
C ARG A 66 4.07 -1.55 -0.20
N TRP A 67 3.26 -2.55 -0.52
CA TRP A 67 3.10 -3.72 0.32
C TRP A 67 4.27 -4.69 0.16
N TYR A 68 4.34 -5.72 1.01
CA TYR A 68 5.47 -6.67 1.03
C TYR A 68 5.59 -7.54 -0.22
N ASP A 69 4.52 -7.61 -1.02
CA ASP A 69 4.47 -8.30 -2.30
C ASP A 69 4.77 -7.36 -3.49
N HIS A 70 5.34 -6.18 -3.20
CA HIS A 70 5.67 -5.12 -4.14
C HIS A 70 4.47 -4.49 -4.87
N ARG A 71 3.23 -4.79 -4.45
CA ARG A 71 2.04 -4.11 -4.98
C ARG A 71 1.87 -2.75 -4.33
N TYR A 72 1.37 -1.82 -5.12
CA TYR A 72 1.10 -0.48 -4.65
C TYR A 72 -0.39 -0.30 -4.38
N TYR A 73 -0.67 0.43 -3.31
CA TYR A 73 -1.99 0.84 -2.89
C TYR A 73 -1.98 2.33 -2.56
N ALA A 74 -3.14 2.97 -2.66
CA ALA A 74 -3.34 4.34 -2.22
C ALA A 74 -4.38 4.37 -1.10
N LEU A 75 -4.03 5.06 -0.01
CA LEU A 75 -4.95 5.40 1.06
C LEU A 75 -5.18 6.91 1.02
N ARG A 76 -6.35 7.35 0.52
CA ARG A 76 -6.73 8.76 0.60
C ARG A 76 -6.91 9.18 2.06
N TYR A 77 -6.61 10.44 2.36
CA TYR A 77 -6.82 10.97 3.70
C TYR A 77 -8.31 10.86 4.08
N GLY A 78 -8.58 10.35 5.28
CA GLY A 78 -9.95 10.09 5.76
C GLY A 78 -10.61 8.81 5.21
N ALA A 79 -10.05 8.15 4.20
CA ALA A 79 -10.62 6.94 3.65
C ALA A 79 -10.52 5.75 4.62
N LYS A 80 -11.51 4.86 4.58
CA LYS A 80 -11.53 3.60 5.34
C LYS A 80 -10.99 2.41 4.56
N GLU A 81 -10.89 2.55 3.24
CA GLU A 81 -10.45 1.52 2.31
C GLU A 81 -9.21 1.97 1.55
N VAL A 82 -8.43 1.01 1.09
CA VAL A 82 -7.28 1.22 0.21
C VAL A 82 -7.60 0.73 -1.19
N GLU A 83 -7.18 1.51 -2.18
CA GLU A 83 -7.38 1.19 -3.58
C GLU A 83 -6.07 0.70 -4.20
N PRO A 84 -6.10 -0.29 -5.11
CA PRO A 84 -4.93 -0.63 -5.90
C PRO A 84 -4.41 0.62 -6.62
N TYR A 85 -3.11 0.86 -6.55
CA TYR A 85 -2.47 2.01 -7.15
C TYR A 85 -1.57 1.59 -8.30
N LYS A 86 -1.79 2.15 -9.48
CA LYS A 86 -0.93 1.91 -10.64
C LYS A 86 0.28 2.84 -10.56
N MET A 87 1.36 2.35 -9.94
CA MET A 87 2.63 3.06 -9.90
C MET A 87 3.23 3.16 -11.32
N THR A 88 3.61 4.37 -11.74
CA THR A 88 4.33 4.61 -12.99
C THR A 88 5.79 4.94 -12.70
N LEU A 89 6.68 4.74 -13.69
CA LEU A 89 8.10 5.05 -13.53
C LEU A 89 8.33 6.53 -13.19
N ALA A 90 7.63 7.45 -13.85
CA ALA A 90 7.72 8.88 -13.59
C ALA A 90 7.38 9.21 -12.12
N LYS A 91 6.25 8.68 -11.62
CA LYS A 91 5.86 8.88 -10.22
C LYS A 91 6.85 8.26 -9.23
N TRP A 92 7.36 7.07 -9.55
CA TRP A 92 8.35 6.40 -8.73
C TRP A 92 9.63 7.24 -8.58
N LYS A 93 10.09 7.89 -9.66
CA LYS A 93 11.24 8.81 -9.63
C LYS A 93 10.95 10.04 -8.75
N THR A 94 9.81 10.70 -8.99
CA THR A 94 9.39 11.86 -8.18
C THR A 94 9.32 11.54 -6.69
N ILE A 95 8.89 10.34 -6.33
CA ILE A 95 8.76 9.90 -4.94
C ILE A 95 10.11 9.60 -4.28
N ASN A 96 11.10 9.14 -5.04
CA ASN A 96 12.41 8.77 -4.50
C ASN A 96 13.46 9.88 -4.60
N ASN A 97 13.15 11.02 -5.22
CA ASN A 97 14.11 12.09 -5.52
C ASN A 97 15.37 11.55 -6.24
N ASP A 98 15.17 10.90 -7.39
CA ASP A 98 16.21 10.75 -8.41
C ASP A 98 16.20 11.95 -9.37
#